data_AF-A0A2E6X625-F1
#
_entry.id   AF-A0A2E6X625-F1
#
_cell.length_a   1.000
_cell.length_b   1.000
_cell.length_c   1.000
_cell.angle_alpha   90.00
_cell.angle_beta   90.00
_cell.angle_gamma   90.00
#
_symmetry.space_group_name_H-M   'P 1'
#
loop_
_entity.id
_entity.type
_entity.pdbx_description
1 polymer ?
#
loop_
_entity_poly.entity_id
_entity_poly.type
_entity_poly.pdbx_seq_one_letter_code
_entity_poly.pdbx_strand_id
1 'polypeptide(L)'
;MDKKVGEVEKDGPNNLQASRKVALRIVKHYAYSLQFSFTHMQVDREGVVDAIKKYASTYKFQVMDFLADRCFVLEAIKSAAGAFKFADDKLRVDKDFIRESLKRNGLALKYVGEEFQSNKDFVLEAVKSNGCAFEYANTELTSDREFVLEAVKTSGFAFQYVDELLQADKEIVFHAVKNTGRVLNYASSDLRADREVVYEAVKNSGLALYYANTGLRADRNIILQAVKNHGWALYYAAPHLQADREIVLAAVKNDGRAFFYADASLRADPMIIIEAVKGTPSVIQYADANLLTDRQFALEAVNANGMALEYLGLVFRADPEVVLEAVKSDSFALKFADVTLREDRQIVFEAVKKGASVIKYADPCLQKDSEILEMISKD
;
A
#
# COMPACT_ATOMS: atom_id res chain seq x y z
N MET A 1 -74.98 0.16 -22.95
CA MET A 1 -74.65 1.57 -22.69
C MET A 1 -73.15 1.67 -22.48
N ASP A 2 -72.55 2.42 -23.39
CA ASP A 2 -71.24 3.06 -23.48
C ASP A 2 -70.11 2.89 -22.43
N LYS A 3 -68.94 2.53 -22.99
CA LYS A 3 -67.60 3.17 -22.95
C LYS A 3 -66.93 3.60 -21.63
N LYS A 4 -65.70 3.10 -21.43
CA LYS A 4 -64.39 3.80 -21.64
C LYS A 4 -63.26 2.84 -21.23
N VAL A 5 -62.42 2.33 -22.14
CA VAL A 5 -61.10 2.87 -22.55
C VAL A 5 -60.32 3.53 -21.41
N GLY A 6 -59.28 2.82 -20.94
CA GLY A 6 -58.17 3.30 -20.11
C GLY A 6 -57.04 2.27 -20.26
N GLU A 7 -56.27 2.40 -21.33
CA GLU A 7 -54.87 2.84 -21.29
C GLU A 7 -53.92 1.77 -20.74
N VAL A 8 -53.29 1.07 -21.69
CA VAL A 8 -52.02 0.38 -21.51
C VAL A 8 -51.01 1.44 -21.08
N GLU A 9 -50.68 1.51 -19.79
CA GLU A 9 -49.55 2.27 -19.30
C GLU A 9 -48.29 1.73 -19.98
N LYS A 10 -47.74 2.55 -20.86
CA LYS A 10 -46.47 2.30 -21.53
C LYS A 10 -45.38 2.19 -20.47
N ASP A 11 -44.72 1.03 -20.41
CA ASP A 11 -43.51 0.81 -19.65
C ASP A 11 -42.48 1.91 -19.95
N GLY A 12 -42.31 2.82 -18.97
CA GLY A 12 -41.41 3.96 -19.10
C GLY A 12 -39.94 3.60 -18.82
N PRO A 13 -38.98 4.37 -19.37
CA PRO A 13 -37.53 4.15 -19.21
C PRO A 13 -37.02 4.16 -17.75
N ASN A 14 -37.83 4.61 -16.80
CA ASN A 14 -37.49 4.66 -15.38
C ASN A 14 -37.38 3.27 -14.72
N ASN A 15 -38.12 2.27 -15.18
CA ASN A 15 -38.12 0.94 -14.55
C ASN A 15 -36.85 0.14 -14.89
N LEU A 16 -36.37 0.27 -16.13
CA LEU A 16 -35.09 -0.30 -16.58
C LEU A 16 -33.89 0.37 -15.90
N GLN A 17 -33.90 1.70 -15.72
CA GLN A 17 -32.83 2.39 -15.00
C GLN A 17 -32.78 2.03 -13.51
N ALA A 18 -33.94 1.90 -12.85
CA ALA A 18 -34.02 1.44 -11.47
C ALA A 18 -33.49 0.00 -11.34
N SER A 19 -33.94 -0.89 -12.22
CA SER A 19 -33.48 -2.29 -12.28
C SER A 19 -31.98 -2.40 -12.53
N ARG A 20 -31.43 -1.57 -13.43
CA ARG A 20 -29.99 -1.48 -13.70
C ARG A 20 -29.20 -0.99 -12.49
N LYS A 21 -29.65 0.07 -11.80
CA LYS A 21 -28.99 0.56 -10.58
C LYS A 21 -28.94 -0.50 -9.49
N VAL A 22 -30.02 -1.27 -9.31
CA VAL A 22 -30.11 -2.34 -8.32
C VAL A 22 -29.20 -3.52 -8.71
N ALA A 23 -29.24 -3.96 -9.97
CA ALA A 23 -28.36 -5.03 -10.47
C ALA A 23 -26.88 -4.65 -10.35
N LEU A 24 -26.51 -3.40 -10.66
CA LEU A 24 -25.16 -2.89 -10.46
C LEU A 24 -24.75 -2.85 -8.98
N ARG A 25 -25.69 -2.57 -8.07
CA ARG A 25 -25.45 -2.61 -6.63
C ARG A 25 -25.16 -4.02 -6.15
N ILE A 26 -25.88 -5.01 -6.68
CA ILE A 26 -25.65 -6.44 -6.41
C ILE A 26 -24.29 -6.87 -6.94
N VAL A 27 -23.97 -6.59 -8.21
CA VAL A 27 -22.66 -6.92 -8.79
C VAL A 27 -21.53 -6.25 -7.99
N LYS A 28 -21.66 -4.97 -7.63
CA LYS A 28 -20.67 -4.29 -6.78
C LYS A 28 -20.52 -4.93 -5.41
N HIS A 29 -21.63 -5.26 -4.75
CA HIS A 29 -21.60 -5.80 -3.40
C HIS A 29 -21.02 -7.22 -3.36
N TYR A 30 -21.38 -8.08 -4.31
CA TYR A 30 -20.86 -9.44 -4.40
C TYR A 30 -19.45 -9.50 -5.00
N ALA A 31 -19.11 -8.66 -5.99
CA ALA A 31 -17.74 -8.59 -6.51
C ALA A 31 -16.75 -8.05 -5.46
N TYR A 32 -17.16 -7.07 -4.65
CA TYR A 32 -16.35 -6.50 -3.58
C TYR A 32 -16.10 -7.50 -2.45
N SER A 33 -17.10 -8.30 -2.05
CA SER A 33 -16.92 -9.36 -1.04
C SER A 33 -16.04 -10.51 -1.52
N LEU A 34 -15.97 -10.76 -2.83
CA LEU A 34 -15.13 -11.81 -3.46
C LEU A 34 -13.65 -11.39 -3.62
N GLN A 35 -13.33 -10.10 -3.55
CA GLN A 35 -11.95 -9.60 -3.64
C GLN A 35 -11.13 -9.87 -2.36
N PHE A 36 -11.78 -10.23 -1.23
CA PHE A 36 -11.14 -10.38 0.09
C PHE A 36 -10.99 -11.82 0.59
N SER A 37 -11.42 -12.85 -0.16
CA SER A 37 -11.22 -14.25 0.27
C SER A 37 -9.92 -14.84 -0.30
N PHE A 38 -8.90 -14.95 0.54
CA PHE A 38 -7.63 -15.61 0.23
C PHE A 38 -7.82 -17.11 -0.09
N THR A 39 -7.10 -17.59 -1.11
CA THR A 39 -6.55 -18.95 -1.29
C THR A 39 -7.36 -20.11 -0.70
N HIS A 40 -8.35 -20.61 -1.47
CA HIS A 40 -8.80 -22.02 -1.60
C HIS A 40 -10.25 -22.18 -2.11
N MET A 41 -10.97 -21.09 -2.39
CA MET A 41 -12.16 -21.17 -3.23
C MET A 41 -11.78 -20.87 -4.68
N GLN A 42 -11.75 -21.90 -5.52
CA GLN A 42 -12.01 -21.70 -6.94
C GLN A 42 -13.29 -20.86 -7.04
N VAL A 43 -13.15 -19.69 -7.67
CA VAL A 43 -14.19 -18.70 -7.98
C VAL A 43 -15.57 -19.35 -8.07
N ASP A 44 -16.45 -19.09 -7.10
CA ASP A 44 -17.80 -19.65 -7.17
C ASP A 44 -18.66 -18.85 -8.17
N ARG A 45 -18.41 -19.20 -9.43
CA ARG A 45 -19.17 -19.02 -10.66
C ARG A 45 -20.68 -19.07 -10.48
N GLU A 46 -21.17 -19.83 -9.51
CA GLU A 46 -22.60 -19.97 -9.24
C GLU A 46 -23.14 -18.80 -8.44
N GLY A 47 -22.40 -18.21 -7.50
CA GLY A 47 -22.93 -17.16 -6.62
C GLY A 47 -23.31 -15.85 -7.33
N VAL A 48 -22.48 -15.37 -8.27
CA VAL A 48 -22.77 -14.14 -9.03
C VAL A 48 -23.86 -14.39 -10.07
N VAL A 49 -23.81 -15.55 -10.73
CA VAL A 49 -24.83 -15.96 -11.71
C VAL A 49 -26.17 -16.24 -11.01
N ASP A 50 -26.17 -16.83 -9.82
CA ASP A 50 -27.37 -17.05 -8.99
C ASP A 50 -27.88 -15.75 -8.40
N ALA A 51 -27.03 -14.79 -8.03
CA ALA A 51 -27.49 -13.47 -7.61
C ALA A 51 -28.22 -12.75 -8.76
N ILE A 52 -27.68 -12.84 -9.99
CA ILE A 52 -28.30 -12.30 -11.20
C ILE A 52 -29.60 -13.08 -11.54
N LYS A 53 -29.58 -14.42 -11.50
CA LYS A 53 -30.73 -15.29 -11.78
C LYS A 53 -31.85 -15.15 -10.74
N LYS A 54 -31.53 -15.08 -9.45
CA LYS A 54 -32.49 -14.95 -8.34
C LYS A 54 -33.18 -13.59 -8.38
N TYR A 55 -32.45 -12.53 -8.73
CA TYR A 55 -33.05 -11.22 -8.97
C TYR A 55 -33.94 -11.26 -10.23
N ALA A 56 -33.47 -11.88 -11.31
CA ALA A 56 -34.24 -12.02 -12.55
C ALA A 56 -35.44 -12.98 -12.46
N SER A 57 -35.47 -13.91 -11.50
CA SER A 57 -36.67 -14.71 -11.22
C SER A 57 -37.71 -13.93 -10.42
N THR A 58 -37.29 -12.84 -9.75
CA THR A 58 -38.18 -11.96 -8.97
C THR A 58 -38.92 -10.97 -9.88
N TYR A 59 -38.31 -10.59 -11.01
CA TYR A 59 -38.92 -9.73 -12.04
C TYR A 59 -39.02 -10.52 -13.33
N LYS A 60 -40.23 -10.96 -13.67
CA LYS A 60 -40.55 -11.93 -14.72
C LYS A 60 -40.28 -11.42 -16.16
N PHE A 61 -39.11 -10.87 -16.48
CA PHE A 61 -38.65 -10.47 -17.83
C PHE A 61 -37.10 -10.38 -17.94
N GLN A 62 -36.54 -11.05 -18.96
CA GLN A 62 -35.29 -10.76 -19.70
C GLN A 62 -33.93 -10.66 -18.97
N VAL A 63 -33.32 -11.81 -18.60
CA VAL A 63 -31.85 -11.90 -18.33
C VAL A 63 -31.01 -11.62 -19.58
N MET A 64 -31.53 -11.99 -20.76
CA MET A 64 -30.79 -11.91 -22.03
C MET A 64 -30.47 -10.46 -22.43
N ASP A 65 -31.33 -9.50 -22.10
CA ASP A 65 -31.14 -8.11 -22.52
C ASP A 65 -30.01 -7.41 -21.75
N PHE A 66 -29.72 -7.83 -20.50
CA PHE A 66 -28.63 -7.24 -19.72
C PHE A 66 -27.24 -7.71 -20.16
N LEU A 67 -27.11 -8.96 -20.64
CA LEU A 67 -25.85 -9.48 -21.16
C LEU A 67 -25.53 -8.90 -22.55
N ALA A 68 -26.55 -8.42 -23.28
CA ALA A 68 -26.41 -7.61 -24.48
C ALA A 68 -26.26 -6.11 -24.20
N ASP A 69 -26.58 -5.62 -22.99
CA ASP A 69 -26.34 -4.23 -22.59
C ASP A 69 -24.85 -4.02 -22.31
N ARG A 70 -24.14 -3.53 -23.34
CA ARG A 70 -22.74 -3.09 -23.29
C ARG A 70 -22.40 -2.30 -22.02
N CYS A 71 -23.29 -1.39 -21.64
CA CYS A 71 -23.10 -0.43 -20.58
C CYS A 71 -23.21 -1.08 -19.19
N PHE A 72 -24.04 -2.12 -19.05
CA PHE A 72 -24.11 -2.98 -17.87
C PHE A 72 -22.88 -3.88 -17.77
N VAL A 73 -22.54 -4.59 -18.84
CA VAL A 73 -21.43 -5.56 -18.84
C VAL A 73 -20.10 -4.88 -18.56
N LEU A 74 -19.84 -3.70 -19.14
CA LEU A 74 -18.61 -2.94 -18.87
C LEU A 74 -18.46 -2.50 -17.40
N GLU A 75 -19.56 -2.22 -16.70
CA GLU A 75 -19.51 -1.90 -15.27
C GLU A 75 -19.28 -3.15 -14.42
N ALA A 76 -19.79 -4.31 -14.85
CA ALA A 76 -19.48 -5.59 -14.23
C ALA A 76 -18.00 -5.97 -14.42
N ILE A 77 -17.44 -5.80 -15.62
CA ILE A 77 -16.02 -6.08 -15.93
C ILE A 77 -15.07 -5.23 -15.08
N LYS A 78 -15.41 -3.96 -14.87
CA LYS A 78 -14.66 -3.06 -13.98
C LYS A 78 -14.50 -3.65 -12.57
N SER A 79 -15.53 -4.34 -12.07
CA SER A 79 -15.48 -4.96 -10.74
C SER A 79 -14.87 -6.38 -10.79
N ALA A 80 -15.12 -7.13 -11.86
CA ALA A 80 -14.61 -8.49 -12.04
C ALA A 80 -14.40 -8.81 -13.53
N ALA A 81 -13.14 -9.01 -13.93
CA ALA A 81 -12.75 -9.31 -15.31
C ALA A 81 -13.52 -10.49 -15.95
N GLY A 82 -13.85 -11.52 -15.16
CA GLY A 82 -14.60 -12.70 -15.60
C GLY A 82 -16.01 -12.42 -16.11
N ALA A 83 -16.58 -11.24 -15.84
CA ALA A 83 -17.86 -10.84 -16.40
C ALA A 83 -17.86 -10.82 -17.94
N PHE A 84 -16.69 -10.60 -18.58
CA PHE A 84 -16.55 -10.59 -20.04
C PHE A 84 -17.05 -11.90 -20.68
N LYS A 85 -16.79 -13.05 -20.06
CA LYS A 85 -17.17 -14.37 -20.59
C LYS A 85 -18.69 -14.53 -20.80
N PHE A 86 -19.49 -13.76 -20.06
CA PHE A 86 -20.95 -13.86 -20.10
C PHE A 86 -21.60 -12.79 -20.99
N ALA A 87 -20.81 -11.88 -21.57
CA ALA A 87 -21.34 -10.92 -22.53
C ALA A 87 -21.96 -11.66 -23.73
N ASP A 88 -23.00 -11.05 -24.32
CA ASP A 88 -23.59 -11.55 -25.57
C ASP A 88 -22.50 -11.75 -26.64
N ASP A 89 -22.66 -12.79 -27.46
CA ASP A 89 -21.67 -13.18 -28.48
C ASP A 89 -21.33 -12.03 -29.42
N LYS A 90 -22.29 -11.14 -29.73
CA LYS A 90 -22.05 -9.96 -30.57
C LYS A 90 -21.11 -8.96 -29.89
N LEU A 91 -21.19 -8.81 -28.57
CA LEU A 91 -20.26 -7.96 -27.81
C LEU A 91 -18.88 -8.61 -27.70
N ARG A 92 -18.81 -9.94 -27.53
CA ARG A 92 -17.53 -10.66 -27.36
C ARG A 92 -16.64 -10.63 -28.61
N VAL A 93 -17.19 -10.28 -29.79
CA VAL A 93 -16.44 -10.08 -31.03
C VAL A 93 -16.35 -8.60 -31.45
N ASP A 94 -17.02 -7.69 -30.73
CA ASP A 94 -16.96 -6.25 -30.96
C ASP A 94 -15.63 -5.70 -30.44
N LYS A 95 -14.78 -5.25 -31.38
CA LYS A 95 -13.45 -4.69 -31.09
C LYS A 95 -13.48 -3.50 -30.16
N ASP A 96 -14.47 -2.61 -30.29
CA ASP A 96 -14.59 -1.44 -29.43
C ASP A 96 -15.05 -1.85 -28.03
N PHE A 97 -15.92 -2.85 -27.93
CA PHE A 97 -16.35 -3.41 -26.64
C PHE A 97 -15.19 -4.06 -25.90
N ILE A 98 -14.39 -4.86 -26.61
CA ILE A 98 -13.20 -5.49 -26.06
C ILE A 98 -12.21 -4.44 -25.59
N ARG A 99 -11.88 -3.44 -26.42
CA ARG A 99 -10.94 -2.39 -26.05
C ARG A 99 -11.39 -1.64 -24.79
N GLU A 100 -12.66 -1.27 -24.70
CA GLU A 100 -13.23 -0.61 -23.52
C GLU A 100 -13.23 -1.52 -22.28
N SER A 101 -13.44 -2.83 -22.48
CA SER A 101 -13.36 -3.83 -21.41
C SER A 101 -11.94 -3.92 -20.83
N LEU A 102 -10.92 -4.03 -21.70
CA LEU A 102 -9.52 -4.11 -21.31
C LEU A 102 -9.03 -2.84 -20.61
N LYS A 103 -9.49 -1.66 -21.06
CA LYS A 103 -9.21 -0.38 -20.38
C LYS A 103 -9.71 -0.38 -18.94
N ARG A 104 -10.92 -0.88 -18.71
CA ARG A 104 -11.54 -0.91 -17.37
C ARG A 104 -10.92 -1.96 -16.46
N ASN A 105 -10.51 -3.09 -17.02
CA ASN A 105 -9.86 -4.16 -16.28
C ASN A 105 -8.99 -5.01 -17.22
N GLY A 106 -7.67 -4.78 -17.22
CA GLY A 106 -6.74 -5.49 -18.09
C GLY A 106 -6.79 -7.01 -17.96
N LEU A 107 -7.17 -7.55 -16.80
CA LEU A 107 -7.30 -9.01 -16.59
C LEU A 107 -8.43 -9.63 -17.43
N ALA A 108 -9.30 -8.83 -18.05
CA ALA A 108 -10.31 -9.32 -18.99
C ALA A 108 -9.68 -9.98 -20.23
N LEU A 109 -8.39 -9.72 -20.53
CA LEU A 109 -7.63 -10.38 -21.60
C LEU A 109 -7.67 -11.91 -21.50
N LYS A 110 -7.77 -12.47 -20.28
CA LYS A 110 -7.96 -13.91 -20.05
C LYS A 110 -9.17 -14.50 -20.78
N TYR A 111 -10.21 -13.71 -21.00
CA TYR A 111 -11.52 -14.17 -21.45
C TYR A 111 -11.86 -13.77 -22.88
N VAL A 112 -11.02 -12.99 -23.54
CA VAL A 112 -11.19 -12.64 -24.95
C VAL A 112 -10.71 -13.79 -25.84
N GLY A 113 -11.11 -13.78 -27.12
CA GLY A 113 -10.66 -14.78 -28.08
C GLY A 113 -9.14 -14.75 -28.31
N GLU A 114 -8.56 -15.88 -28.71
CA GLU A 114 -7.12 -16.03 -28.97
C GLU A 114 -6.60 -14.99 -29.98
N GLU A 115 -7.41 -14.62 -30.97
CA GLU A 115 -7.11 -13.57 -31.94
C GLU A 115 -6.79 -12.20 -31.31
N PHE A 116 -7.35 -11.90 -30.13
CA PHE A 116 -7.09 -10.68 -29.38
C PHE A 116 -5.95 -10.85 -28.38
N GLN A 117 -5.73 -12.05 -27.85
CA GLN A 117 -4.58 -12.40 -27.02
C GLN A 117 -3.27 -12.43 -27.80
N SER A 118 -3.34 -12.67 -29.11
CA SER A 118 -2.22 -12.57 -30.04
C SER A 118 -2.10 -11.19 -30.70
N ASN A 119 -2.97 -10.23 -30.37
CA ASN A 119 -2.93 -8.90 -30.97
C ASN A 119 -2.20 -7.90 -30.06
N LYS A 120 -1.07 -7.36 -30.54
CA LYS A 120 -0.22 -6.41 -29.83
C LYS A 120 -0.98 -5.21 -29.24
N ASP A 121 -1.91 -4.61 -30.00
CA ASP A 121 -2.65 -3.42 -29.57
C ASP A 121 -3.57 -3.71 -28.38
N PHE A 122 -4.31 -4.83 -28.43
CA PHE A 122 -5.23 -5.23 -27.36
C PHE A 122 -4.47 -5.67 -26.12
N VAL A 123 -3.41 -6.46 -26.28
CA VAL A 123 -2.55 -6.87 -25.17
C VAL A 123 -1.91 -5.65 -24.51
N LEU A 124 -1.40 -4.70 -25.29
CA LEU A 124 -0.80 -3.49 -24.73
C LEU A 124 -1.83 -2.61 -24.00
N GLU A 125 -3.06 -2.49 -24.52
CA GLU A 125 -4.16 -1.82 -23.80
C GLU A 125 -4.46 -2.50 -22.45
N ALA A 126 -4.47 -3.84 -22.42
CA ALA A 126 -4.64 -4.59 -21.19
C ALA A 126 -3.49 -4.37 -20.19
N VAL A 127 -2.24 -4.39 -20.66
CA VAL A 127 -1.03 -4.13 -19.86
C VAL A 127 -1.01 -2.71 -19.29
N LYS A 128 -1.46 -1.71 -20.07
CA LYS A 128 -1.63 -0.32 -19.60
C LYS A 128 -2.61 -0.24 -18.41
N SER A 129 -3.68 -1.02 -18.44
CA SER A 129 -4.66 -1.09 -17.34
C SER A 129 -4.13 -1.87 -16.14
N ASN A 130 -3.49 -3.02 -16.38
CA ASN A 130 -2.89 -3.87 -15.36
C ASN A 130 -1.73 -4.68 -15.97
N GLY A 131 -0.49 -4.44 -15.51
CA GLY A 131 0.69 -5.11 -16.04
C GLY A 131 0.65 -6.64 -15.95
N CYS A 132 -0.06 -7.21 -14.97
CA CYS A 132 -0.21 -8.66 -14.85
C CYS A 132 -1.10 -9.27 -15.94
N ALA A 133 -1.82 -8.46 -16.72
CA ALA A 133 -2.57 -8.96 -17.87
C ALA A 133 -1.66 -9.63 -18.91
N PHE A 134 -0.36 -9.31 -18.94
CA PHE A 134 0.60 -9.93 -19.85
C PHE A 134 0.68 -11.46 -19.73
N GLU A 135 0.29 -12.02 -18.57
CA GLU A 135 0.12 -13.48 -18.37
C GLU A 135 -0.77 -14.15 -19.42
N TYR A 136 -1.75 -13.42 -19.94
CA TYR A 136 -2.75 -13.93 -20.89
C TYR A 136 -2.44 -13.57 -22.34
N ALA A 137 -1.29 -12.95 -22.61
CA ALA A 137 -0.81 -12.79 -23.98
C ALA A 137 -0.41 -14.16 -24.54
N ASN A 138 -0.54 -14.33 -25.85
CA ASN A 138 -0.05 -15.54 -26.51
C ASN A 138 1.48 -15.69 -26.34
N THR A 139 1.97 -16.94 -26.29
CA THR A 139 3.39 -17.29 -26.16
C THR A 139 4.31 -16.63 -27.20
N GLU A 140 3.82 -16.41 -28.43
CA GLU A 140 4.57 -15.69 -29.46
C GLU A 140 4.86 -14.25 -29.06
N LEU A 141 3.92 -13.58 -28.36
CA LEU A 141 4.11 -12.21 -27.88
C LEU A 141 4.96 -12.13 -26.61
N THR A 142 4.86 -13.12 -25.71
CA THR A 142 5.70 -13.16 -24.50
C THR A 142 7.17 -13.48 -24.81
N SER A 143 7.44 -14.00 -26.01
CA SER A 143 8.78 -14.30 -26.54
C SER A 143 9.24 -13.27 -27.60
N ASP A 144 8.38 -12.34 -28.01
CA ASP A 144 8.74 -11.26 -28.92
C ASP A 144 9.48 -10.17 -28.15
N ARG A 145 10.79 -10.10 -28.35
CA ARG A 145 11.67 -9.15 -27.67
C ARG A 145 11.21 -7.70 -27.77
N GLU A 146 10.81 -7.24 -28.96
CA GLU A 146 10.44 -5.84 -29.17
C GLU A 146 9.12 -5.52 -28.46
N PHE A 147 8.16 -6.44 -28.55
CA PHE A 147 6.87 -6.27 -27.89
C PHE A 147 6.97 -6.37 -26.37
N VAL A 148 7.77 -7.31 -25.85
CA VAL A 148 8.09 -7.40 -24.43
C VAL A 148 8.71 -6.10 -23.93
N LEU A 149 9.66 -5.53 -24.67
CA LEU A 149 10.29 -4.26 -24.30
C LEU A 149 9.25 -3.12 -24.20
N GLU A 150 8.29 -3.06 -25.11
CA GLU A 150 7.19 -2.09 -25.06
C GLU A 150 6.25 -2.33 -23.86
N ALA A 151 5.91 -3.60 -23.58
CA ALA A 151 5.08 -3.99 -22.46
C ALA A 151 5.71 -3.65 -21.10
N VAL A 152 7.00 -3.94 -20.90
CA VAL A 152 7.70 -3.64 -19.63
C VAL A 152 7.93 -2.14 -19.42
N LYS A 153 8.14 -1.38 -20.50
CA LYS A 153 8.20 0.09 -20.46
C LYS A 153 6.86 0.68 -20.01
N THR A 154 5.76 0.04 -20.38
CA THR A 154 4.40 0.42 -19.97
C THR A 154 4.13 0.03 -18.53
N SER A 155 4.45 -1.20 -18.12
CA SER A 155 4.27 -1.68 -16.76
C SER A 155 5.33 -2.71 -16.40
N GLY A 156 6.16 -2.41 -15.38
CA GLY A 156 7.22 -3.32 -14.94
C GLY A 156 6.70 -4.70 -14.50
N PHE A 157 5.46 -4.79 -14.00
CA PHE A 157 4.83 -6.05 -13.60
C PHE A 157 4.63 -7.06 -14.76
N ALA A 158 4.60 -6.60 -16.02
CA ALA A 158 4.53 -7.49 -17.17
C ALA A 158 5.74 -8.44 -17.24
N PHE A 159 6.89 -8.00 -16.72
CA PHE A 159 8.15 -8.75 -16.74
C PHE A 159 8.07 -10.13 -16.08
N GLN A 160 7.18 -10.31 -15.09
CA GLN A 160 6.96 -11.60 -14.41
C GLN A 160 6.55 -12.73 -15.37
N TYR A 161 5.94 -12.39 -16.51
CA TYR A 161 5.35 -13.35 -17.45
C TYR A 161 6.10 -13.41 -18.78
N VAL A 162 7.24 -12.74 -18.86
CA VAL A 162 8.14 -12.76 -20.02
C VAL A 162 8.84 -14.12 -20.08
N ASP A 163 9.11 -14.61 -21.30
CA ASP A 163 9.87 -15.84 -21.52
C ASP A 163 11.24 -15.81 -20.81
N GLU A 164 11.67 -16.96 -20.28
CA GLU A 164 12.88 -17.07 -19.47
C GLU A 164 14.14 -16.59 -20.21
N LEU A 165 14.23 -16.80 -21.53
CA LEU A 165 15.35 -16.32 -22.33
C LEU A 165 15.43 -14.78 -22.34
N LEU A 166 14.28 -14.11 -22.36
CA LEU A 166 14.17 -12.66 -22.33
C LEU A 166 14.29 -12.10 -20.90
N GLN A 167 14.08 -12.91 -19.86
CA GLN A 167 14.40 -12.52 -18.48
C GLN A 167 15.91 -12.38 -18.20
N ALA A 168 16.75 -12.90 -19.11
CA ALA A 168 18.18 -12.69 -19.13
C ALA A 168 18.62 -11.52 -20.05
N ASP A 169 17.69 -10.83 -20.73
CA ASP A 169 18.00 -9.65 -21.54
C ASP A 169 18.17 -8.42 -20.65
N LYS A 170 19.40 -7.89 -20.60
CA LYS A 170 19.75 -6.75 -19.74
C LYS A 170 18.90 -5.51 -20.03
N GLU A 171 18.57 -5.21 -21.29
CA GLU A 171 17.80 -4.01 -21.65
C GLU A 171 16.35 -4.12 -21.15
N ILE A 172 15.72 -5.28 -21.36
CA ILE A 172 14.36 -5.56 -20.88
C ILE A 172 14.31 -5.46 -19.35
N VAL A 173 15.24 -6.14 -18.66
CA VAL A 173 15.32 -6.12 -17.19
C VAL A 173 15.54 -4.71 -16.67
N PHE A 174 16.47 -3.97 -17.27
CA PHE A 174 16.77 -2.59 -16.86
C PHE A 174 15.53 -1.70 -16.95
N HIS A 175 14.74 -1.81 -18.02
CA HIS A 175 13.49 -1.07 -18.15
C HIS A 175 12.41 -1.53 -17.16
N ALA A 176 12.32 -2.84 -16.91
CA ALA A 176 11.36 -3.40 -15.94
C ALA A 176 11.64 -2.90 -14.51
N VAL A 177 12.90 -2.98 -14.05
CA VAL A 177 13.27 -2.58 -12.68
C VAL A 177 13.20 -1.06 -12.46
N LYS A 178 13.39 -0.26 -13.51
CA LYS A 178 13.24 1.20 -13.45
C LYS A 178 11.82 1.62 -13.06
N ASN A 179 10.81 0.88 -13.53
CA ASN A 179 9.41 1.11 -13.19
C ASN A 179 8.98 0.37 -11.91
N THR A 180 9.51 -0.83 -11.68
CA THR A 180 9.11 -1.68 -10.55
C THR A 180 10.30 -2.48 -10.02
N GLY A 181 11.07 -1.91 -9.09
CA GLY A 181 12.35 -2.49 -8.65
C GLY A 181 12.26 -3.93 -8.13
N ARG A 182 11.11 -4.33 -7.56
CA ARG A 182 10.90 -5.69 -7.02
C ARG A 182 10.87 -6.79 -8.08
N VAL A 183 10.69 -6.47 -9.36
CA VAL A 183 10.71 -7.46 -10.46
C VAL A 183 12.10 -8.02 -10.74
N LEU A 184 13.14 -7.47 -10.09
CA LEU A 184 14.48 -8.03 -10.05
C LEU A 184 14.49 -9.52 -9.63
N ASN A 185 13.47 -9.98 -8.89
CA ASN A 185 13.35 -11.39 -8.50
C ASN A 185 13.18 -12.36 -9.67
N TYR A 186 12.62 -11.89 -10.79
CA TYR A 186 12.44 -12.67 -12.02
C TYR A 186 13.65 -12.60 -12.95
N ALA A 187 14.61 -11.69 -12.71
CA ALA A 187 15.79 -11.59 -13.54
C ALA A 187 16.72 -12.80 -13.32
N SER A 188 17.49 -13.14 -14.36
CA SER A 188 18.51 -14.19 -14.29
C SER A 188 19.51 -13.93 -13.14
N SER A 189 20.19 -14.98 -12.66
CA SER A 189 21.22 -14.85 -11.61
C SER A 189 22.30 -13.84 -11.97
N ASP A 190 22.68 -13.76 -13.24
CA ASP A 190 23.73 -12.88 -13.73
C ASP A 190 23.29 -11.41 -13.67
N LEU A 191 22.03 -11.11 -14.01
CA LEU A 191 21.48 -9.76 -13.91
C LEU A 191 21.15 -9.35 -12.46
N ARG A 192 20.88 -10.31 -11.58
CA ARG A 192 20.83 -10.07 -10.12
C ARG A 192 22.21 -9.82 -9.52
N ALA A 193 23.28 -10.11 -10.25
CA ALA A 193 24.65 -9.74 -9.94
C ALA A 193 25.18 -8.57 -10.78
N ASP A 194 24.38 -8.04 -11.72
CA ASP A 194 24.74 -6.85 -12.49
C ASP A 194 24.53 -5.59 -11.64
N ARG A 195 25.63 -4.89 -11.41
CA ARG A 195 25.66 -3.72 -10.53
C ARG A 195 24.73 -2.59 -10.98
N GLU A 196 24.63 -2.36 -12.28
CA GLU A 196 23.82 -1.27 -12.85
C GLU A 196 22.32 -1.59 -12.73
N VAL A 197 21.93 -2.82 -13.07
CA VAL A 197 20.55 -3.29 -12.94
C VAL A 197 20.10 -3.24 -11.49
N VAL A 198 20.90 -3.77 -10.56
CA VAL A 198 20.56 -3.78 -9.14
C VAL A 198 20.50 -2.36 -8.58
N TYR A 199 21.42 -1.48 -8.97
CA TYR A 199 21.39 -0.09 -8.51
C TYR A 199 20.10 0.62 -8.93
N GLU A 200 19.66 0.47 -10.19
CA GLU A 200 18.42 1.07 -10.66
C GLU A 200 17.20 0.44 -9.97
N ALA A 201 17.23 -0.88 -9.69
CA ALA A 201 16.18 -1.57 -8.95
C ALA A 201 16.02 -1.03 -7.51
N VAL A 202 17.12 -0.87 -6.77
CA VAL A 202 17.06 -0.37 -5.37
C VAL A 202 16.73 1.11 -5.28
N LYS A 203 17.07 1.89 -6.31
CA LYS A 203 16.68 3.30 -6.43
C LYS A 203 15.17 3.45 -6.56
N ASN A 204 14.51 2.56 -7.31
CA ASN A 204 13.04 2.51 -7.40
C ASN A 204 12.42 1.91 -6.12
N SER A 205 12.96 0.79 -5.61
CA SER A 205 12.45 0.09 -4.42
C SER A 205 13.60 -0.49 -3.59
N GLY A 206 13.88 0.08 -2.42
CA GLY A 206 15.03 -0.31 -1.58
C GLY A 206 15.00 -1.79 -1.15
N LEU A 207 13.81 -2.38 -1.01
CA LEU A 207 13.63 -3.80 -0.69
C LEU A 207 13.98 -4.75 -1.86
N ALA A 208 14.18 -4.25 -3.09
CA ALA A 208 14.70 -5.04 -4.20
C ALA A 208 16.09 -5.63 -3.90
N LEU A 209 16.81 -5.03 -2.94
CA LEU A 209 18.09 -5.52 -2.44
C LEU A 209 18.03 -6.98 -1.96
N TYR A 210 16.87 -7.45 -1.48
CA TYR A 210 16.65 -8.86 -1.12
C TYR A 210 16.92 -9.84 -2.27
N TYR A 211 16.76 -9.41 -3.52
CA TYR A 211 16.97 -10.25 -4.69
C TYR A 211 18.36 -10.13 -5.30
N ALA A 212 19.08 -9.06 -4.99
CA ALA A 212 20.47 -8.87 -5.42
C ALA A 212 21.36 -10.01 -4.91
N ASN A 213 22.41 -10.35 -5.66
CA ASN A 213 23.39 -11.32 -5.20
C ASN A 213 24.11 -10.82 -3.94
N THR A 214 24.71 -11.74 -3.19
CA THR A 214 25.40 -11.43 -1.93
C THR A 214 26.55 -10.44 -2.10
N GLY A 215 27.23 -10.46 -3.25
CA GLY A 215 28.29 -9.50 -3.57
C GLY A 215 27.80 -8.05 -3.61
N LEU A 216 26.66 -7.79 -4.25
CA LEU A 216 26.09 -6.44 -4.33
C LEU A 216 25.41 -6.00 -3.03
N ARG A 217 25.03 -6.94 -2.15
CA ARG A 217 24.65 -6.62 -0.76
C ARG A 217 25.82 -6.16 0.12
N ALA A 218 27.05 -6.33 -0.37
CA ALA A 218 28.26 -5.76 0.21
C ALA A 218 28.76 -4.51 -0.56
N ASP A 219 28.07 -4.05 -1.60
CA ASP A 219 28.40 -2.79 -2.26
C ASP A 219 27.84 -1.61 -1.45
N ARG A 220 28.75 -0.85 -0.85
CA ARG A 220 28.43 0.30 -0.01
C ARG A 220 27.45 1.29 -0.67
N ASN A 221 27.63 1.59 -1.95
CA ASN A 221 26.82 2.57 -2.67
C ASN A 221 25.42 2.05 -2.96
N ILE A 222 25.29 0.76 -3.29
CA ILE A 222 23.98 0.11 -3.45
C ILE A 222 23.23 0.10 -2.12
N ILE A 223 23.89 -0.28 -1.02
CA ILE A 223 23.26 -0.29 0.31
C ILE A 223 22.82 1.11 0.72
N LEU A 224 23.70 2.11 0.57
CA LEU A 224 23.37 3.48 0.91
C LEU A 224 22.18 4.00 0.09
N GLN A 225 22.11 3.67 -1.20
CA GLN A 225 20.97 4.01 -2.06
C GLN A 225 19.69 3.29 -1.63
N ALA A 226 19.79 2.01 -1.26
CA ALA A 226 18.67 1.18 -0.82
C ALA A 226 18.07 1.68 0.50
N VAL A 227 18.89 1.98 1.51
CA VAL A 227 18.41 2.44 2.83
C VAL A 227 17.83 3.85 2.78
N LYS A 228 18.30 4.71 1.87
CA LYS A 228 17.70 6.03 1.62
C LYS A 228 16.30 5.93 1.01
N ASN A 229 16.04 4.89 0.22
CA ASN A 229 14.71 4.60 -0.32
C ASN A 229 13.81 3.91 0.74
N HIS A 230 14.35 2.91 1.46
CA HIS A 230 13.62 2.15 2.47
C HIS A 230 14.55 1.66 3.59
N GLY A 231 14.40 2.17 4.82
CA GLY A 231 15.33 1.94 5.94
C GLY A 231 15.56 0.46 6.29
N TRP A 232 14.53 -0.39 6.19
CA TRP A 232 14.68 -1.84 6.44
C TRP A 232 15.60 -2.56 5.45
N ALA A 233 15.99 -1.94 4.33
CA ALA A 233 16.99 -2.51 3.43
C ALA A 233 18.31 -2.84 4.16
N LEU A 234 18.59 -2.18 5.29
CA LEU A 234 19.74 -2.46 6.16
C LEU A 234 19.81 -3.93 6.60
N TYR A 235 18.67 -4.59 6.81
CA TYR A 235 18.60 -6.01 7.16
C TYR A 235 19.33 -6.92 6.15
N TYR A 236 19.32 -6.55 4.87
CA TYR A 236 19.95 -7.34 3.80
C TYR A 236 21.41 -6.97 3.54
N ALA A 237 21.91 -5.90 4.16
CA ALA A 237 23.29 -5.46 3.98
C ALA A 237 24.27 -6.47 4.61
N ALA A 238 25.48 -6.54 4.05
CA ALA A 238 26.56 -7.31 4.66
C ALA A 238 26.89 -6.80 6.08
N PRO A 239 27.36 -7.66 7.01
CA PRO A 239 27.57 -7.27 8.41
C PRO A 239 28.47 -6.03 8.61
N HIS A 240 29.54 -5.90 7.82
CA HIS A 240 30.42 -4.72 7.90
C HIS A 240 29.74 -3.41 7.47
N LEU A 241 28.67 -3.47 6.67
CA LEU A 241 27.86 -2.30 6.29
C LEU A 241 26.73 -2.04 7.30
N GLN A 242 26.29 -3.05 8.05
CA GLN A 242 25.44 -2.86 9.24
C GLN A 242 26.21 -2.18 10.38
N ALA A 243 27.54 -2.21 10.34
CA ALA A 243 28.44 -1.45 11.22
C ALA A 243 28.90 -0.11 10.61
N ASP A 244 28.52 0.23 9.37
CA ASP A 244 28.85 1.53 8.76
C ASP A 244 27.89 2.60 9.31
N ARG A 245 28.47 3.54 10.09
CA ARG A 245 27.72 4.60 10.75
C ARG A 245 26.88 5.43 9.78
N GLU A 246 27.40 5.76 8.60
CA GLU A 246 26.69 6.61 7.64
C GLU A 246 25.47 5.88 7.07
N ILE A 247 25.64 4.60 6.73
CA ILE A 247 24.56 3.75 6.23
C ILE A 247 23.47 3.57 7.30
N VAL A 248 23.86 3.23 8.53
CA VAL A 248 22.91 3.06 9.63
C VAL A 248 22.16 4.36 9.92
N LEU A 249 22.86 5.49 9.98
CA LEU A 249 22.23 6.80 10.14
C LEU A 249 21.23 7.10 9.03
N ALA A 250 21.57 6.81 7.77
CA ALA A 250 20.65 6.98 6.65
C ALA A 250 19.42 6.08 6.78
N ALA A 251 19.60 4.84 7.25
CA ALA A 251 18.53 3.88 7.45
C ALA A 251 17.56 4.29 8.57
N VAL A 252 18.08 4.65 9.75
CA VAL A 252 17.25 5.05 10.91
C VAL A 252 16.53 6.38 10.68
N LYS A 253 17.13 7.29 9.89
CA LYS A 253 16.47 8.53 9.44
C LYS A 253 15.27 8.27 8.53
N ASN A 254 15.34 7.22 7.72
CA ASN A 254 14.24 6.82 6.84
C ASN A 254 13.15 6.07 7.62
N ASP A 255 13.53 5.11 8.45
CA ASP A 255 12.62 4.36 9.35
C ASP A 255 13.37 4.00 10.64
N GLY A 256 12.93 4.54 11.79
CA GLY A 256 13.57 4.33 13.09
C GLY A 256 13.69 2.85 13.49
N ARG A 257 12.81 1.98 12.98
CA ARG A 257 12.88 0.52 13.21
C ARG A 257 14.07 -0.14 12.51
N ALA A 258 14.72 0.54 11.55
CA ALA A 258 15.97 0.05 10.98
C ALA A 258 17.09 -0.11 12.03
N PHE A 259 16.96 0.57 13.18
CA PHE A 259 17.85 0.41 14.34
C PHE A 259 18.09 -1.04 14.73
N PHE A 260 17.08 -1.92 14.65
CA PHE A 260 17.21 -3.33 15.03
C PHE A 260 18.17 -4.13 14.14
N TYR A 261 18.49 -3.62 12.96
CA TYR A 261 19.38 -4.26 12.00
C TYR A 261 20.79 -3.65 12.00
N ALA A 262 21.04 -2.64 12.82
CA ALA A 262 22.38 -2.11 13.01
C ALA A 262 23.24 -3.07 13.83
N ASP A 263 24.54 -3.04 13.59
CA ASP A 263 25.51 -3.77 14.40
C ASP A 263 25.39 -3.39 15.89
N ALA A 264 25.71 -4.34 16.77
CA ALA A 264 25.64 -4.13 18.21
C ALA A 264 26.43 -2.89 18.67
N SER A 265 27.57 -2.57 18.04
CA SER A 265 28.36 -1.39 18.39
C SER A 265 27.61 -0.09 18.14
N LEU A 266 26.81 -0.02 17.07
CA LEU A 266 26.01 1.17 16.73
C LEU A 266 24.68 1.21 17.47
N ARG A 267 24.15 0.06 17.88
CA ARG A 267 22.98 0.00 18.77
C ARG A 267 23.28 0.49 20.19
N ALA A 268 24.54 0.50 20.60
CA ALA A 268 25.00 1.09 21.85
C ALA A 268 25.30 2.60 21.74
N ASP A 269 25.24 3.19 20.55
CA ASP A 269 25.56 4.60 20.33
C ASP A 269 24.35 5.49 20.65
N PRO A 270 24.43 6.40 21.65
CA PRO A 270 23.33 7.28 22.02
C PRO A 270 22.81 8.11 20.85
N MET A 271 23.68 8.59 19.96
CA MET A 271 23.30 9.42 18.84
C MET A 271 22.45 8.66 17.81
N ILE A 272 22.77 7.37 17.58
CA ILE A 272 21.97 6.51 16.69
C ILE A 272 20.60 6.24 17.32
N ILE A 273 20.56 5.96 18.63
CA ILE A 273 19.31 5.69 19.34
C ILE A 273 18.40 6.93 19.31
N ILE A 274 18.95 8.11 19.63
CA ILE A 274 18.21 9.38 19.60
C ILE A 274 17.66 9.68 18.20
N GLU A 275 18.45 9.43 17.14
CA GLU A 275 17.97 9.60 15.78
C GLU A 275 16.82 8.64 15.44
N ALA A 276 16.89 7.38 15.88
CA ALA A 276 15.81 6.41 15.69
C ALA A 276 14.54 6.77 16.49
N VAL A 277 14.70 7.30 17.71
CA VAL A 277 13.62 7.74 18.61
C VAL A 277 12.75 8.84 17.98
N LYS A 278 13.34 9.72 17.14
CA LYS A 278 12.58 10.76 16.44
C LYS A 278 11.37 10.21 15.69
N GLY A 279 11.56 9.12 14.94
CA GLY A 279 10.49 8.47 14.16
C GLY A 279 9.84 7.29 14.88
N THR A 280 10.52 6.65 15.83
CA THR A 280 10.02 5.47 16.53
C THR A 280 10.44 5.51 18.00
N PRO A 281 9.65 6.17 18.87
CA PRO A 281 10.04 6.42 20.27
C PRO A 281 10.23 5.13 21.07
N SER A 282 9.51 4.05 20.72
CA SER A 282 9.63 2.75 21.38
C SER A 282 11.01 2.09 21.22
N VAL A 283 11.85 2.54 20.28
CA VAL A 283 13.24 2.05 20.14
C VAL A 283 14.05 2.25 21.42
N ILE A 284 13.73 3.27 22.21
CA ILE A 284 14.47 3.60 23.43
C ILE A 284 14.51 2.44 24.43
N GLN A 285 13.48 1.60 24.50
CA GLN A 285 13.41 0.46 25.43
C GLN A 285 14.50 -0.60 25.20
N TYR A 286 15.21 -0.53 24.08
CA TYR A 286 16.29 -1.43 23.70
C TYR A 286 17.69 -0.79 23.86
N ALA A 287 17.76 0.44 24.36
CA ALA A 287 19.02 1.08 24.72
C ALA A 287 19.71 0.30 25.85
N ASP A 288 21.03 0.47 25.97
CA ASP A 288 21.80 -0.09 27.07
C ASP A 288 21.24 0.37 28.42
N ALA A 289 21.26 -0.52 29.41
CA ALA A 289 20.69 -0.23 30.74
C ALA A 289 21.31 1.01 31.38
N ASN A 290 22.59 1.31 31.12
CA ASN A 290 23.23 2.51 31.64
C ASN A 290 22.62 3.78 31.04
N LEU A 291 22.32 3.79 29.73
CA LEU A 291 21.66 4.91 29.06
C LEU A 291 20.21 5.08 29.55
N LEU A 292 19.52 3.98 29.82
CA LEU A 292 18.17 3.99 30.39
C LEU A 292 18.10 4.52 31.83
N THR A 293 19.23 4.75 32.48
CA THR A 293 19.33 5.42 33.79
C THR A 293 19.97 6.80 33.70
N ASP A 294 20.41 7.20 32.50
CA ASP A 294 21.03 8.50 32.26
C ASP A 294 19.96 9.57 32.02
N ARG A 295 19.92 10.56 32.92
CA ARG A 295 18.97 11.67 32.86
C ARG A 295 19.18 12.56 31.64
N GLN A 296 20.43 12.80 31.24
CA GLN A 296 20.74 13.62 30.07
C GLN A 296 20.28 12.93 28.79
N PHE A 297 20.49 11.61 28.70
CA PHE A 297 19.95 10.81 27.61
C PHE A 297 18.41 10.84 27.56
N ALA A 298 17.75 10.72 28.71
CA ALA A 298 16.30 10.84 28.80
C ALA A 298 15.79 12.21 28.31
N LEU A 299 16.46 13.31 28.70
CA LEU A 299 16.15 14.66 28.22
C LEU A 299 16.31 14.79 26.70
N GLU A 300 17.39 14.25 26.13
CA GLU A 300 17.61 14.27 24.68
C GLU A 300 16.54 13.45 23.94
N ALA A 301 16.13 12.30 24.49
CA ALA A 301 15.13 11.44 23.89
C ALA A 301 13.74 12.10 23.85
N VAL A 302 13.29 12.68 24.95
CA VAL A 302 11.98 13.35 25.01
C VAL A 302 11.96 14.64 24.19
N ASN A 303 13.11 15.32 24.06
CA ASN A 303 13.25 16.45 23.15
C ASN A 303 13.14 15.98 21.69
N ALA A 304 13.78 14.87 21.34
CA ALA A 304 13.71 14.29 19.99
C ALA A 304 12.28 13.82 19.63
N ASN A 305 11.55 13.24 20.59
CA ASN A 305 10.14 12.87 20.45
C ASN A 305 9.49 12.76 21.84
N GLY A 306 8.52 13.63 22.15
CA GLY A 306 7.87 13.67 23.47
C GLY A 306 7.21 12.36 23.89
N MET A 307 6.77 11.54 22.93
CA MET A 307 6.20 10.21 23.20
C MET A 307 7.23 9.20 23.72
N ALA A 308 8.53 9.49 23.66
CA ALA A 308 9.57 8.67 24.30
C ALA A 308 9.34 8.51 25.82
N LEU A 309 8.65 9.46 26.46
CA LEU A 309 8.28 9.40 27.87
C LEU A 309 7.47 8.14 28.22
N GLU A 310 6.65 7.64 27.29
CA GLU A 310 5.88 6.38 27.44
C GLU A 310 6.78 5.16 27.69
N TYR A 311 8.02 5.18 27.24
CA TYR A 311 8.94 4.04 27.27
C TYR A 311 10.08 4.21 28.28
N LEU A 312 10.27 5.42 28.81
CA LEU A 312 11.22 5.69 29.87
C LEU A 312 10.77 5.08 31.21
N GLY A 313 11.75 4.82 32.10
CA GLY A 313 11.51 4.33 33.45
C GLY A 313 10.67 5.31 34.28
N LEU A 314 9.97 4.79 35.28
CA LEU A 314 9.06 5.58 36.13
C LEU A 314 9.75 6.79 36.79
N VAL A 315 11.03 6.66 37.11
CA VAL A 315 11.84 7.74 37.70
C VAL A 315 11.85 9.00 36.82
N PHE A 316 11.89 8.85 35.49
CA PHE A 316 11.86 9.97 34.55
C PHE A 316 10.46 10.46 34.24
N ARG A 317 9.45 9.62 34.40
CA ARG A 317 8.04 10.05 34.32
C ARG A 317 7.64 10.89 35.53
N ALA A 318 8.39 10.79 36.63
CA ALA A 318 8.26 11.62 37.82
C ALA A 318 9.30 12.76 37.87
N ASP A 319 10.16 12.93 36.85
CA ASP A 319 11.11 14.04 36.78
C ASP A 319 10.44 15.26 36.12
N PRO A 320 10.27 16.38 36.85
CA PRO A 320 9.54 17.54 36.33
C PRO A 320 10.13 18.13 35.05
N GLU A 321 11.46 18.14 34.92
CA GLU A 321 12.13 18.72 33.75
C GLU A 321 11.97 17.81 32.53
N VAL A 322 12.16 16.50 32.71
CA VAL A 322 11.96 15.52 31.63
C VAL A 322 10.52 15.56 31.13
N VAL A 323 9.54 15.58 32.04
CA VAL A 323 8.12 15.66 31.67
C VAL A 323 7.81 16.99 30.98
N LEU A 324 8.33 18.10 31.48
CA LEU A 324 8.12 19.42 30.87
C LEU A 324 8.66 19.47 29.45
N GLU A 325 9.88 18.98 29.20
CA GLU A 325 10.46 18.93 27.85
C GLU A 325 9.70 17.94 26.94
N ALA A 326 9.26 16.80 27.48
CA ALA A 326 8.42 15.86 26.74
C ALA A 326 7.11 16.50 26.28
N VAL A 327 6.43 17.23 27.17
CA VAL A 327 5.18 17.94 26.89
C VAL A 327 5.38 19.08 25.90
N LYS A 328 6.50 19.82 26.00
CA LYS A 328 6.88 20.84 25.01
C LYS A 328 7.12 20.22 23.63
N SER A 329 7.66 19.01 23.56
CA SER A 329 7.90 18.26 22.31
C SER A 329 6.62 17.62 21.75
N ASP A 330 5.78 17.02 22.59
CA ASP A 330 4.45 16.47 22.24
C ASP A 330 3.52 16.55 23.47
N SER A 331 2.42 17.30 23.36
CA SER A 331 1.51 17.49 24.49
C SER A 331 0.83 16.21 24.96
N PHE A 332 0.70 15.19 24.11
CA PHE A 332 0.17 13.89 24.51
C PHE A 332 1.09 13.15 25.49
N ALA A 333 2.36 13.57 25.63
CA ALA A 333 3.27 13.03 26.63
C ALA A 333 2.73 13.18 28.05
N LEU A 334 1.89 14.19 28.33
CA LEU A 334 1.24 14.39 29.64
C LEU A 334 0.52 13.12 30.13
N LYS A 335 -0.04 12.32 29.21
CA LYS A 335 -0.71 11.05 29.54
C LYS A 335 0.19 10.09 30.32
N PHE A 336 1.50 10.13 30.07
CA PHE A 336 2.47 9.19 30.63
C PHE A 336 3.23 9.76 31.82
N ALA A 337 3.04 11.05 32.14
CA ALA A 337 3.62 11.64 33.33
C ALA A 337 3.08 10.98 34.61
N ASP A 338 3.91 10.97 35.65
CA ASP A 338 3.49 10.56 36.98
C ASP A 338 2.28 11.38 37.44
N VAL A 339 1.42 10.79 38.28
CA VAL A 339 0.21 11.44 38.77
C VAL A 339 0.52 12.79 39.43
N THR A 340 1.63 12.91 40.17
CA THR A 340 2.00 14.17 40.83
C THR A 340 2.31 15.29 39.84
N LEU A 341 2.80 14.96 38.64
CA LEU A 341 3.10 15.93 37.60
C LEU A 341 1.90 16.23 36.69
N ARG A 342 0.85 15.40 36.74
CA ARG A 342 -0.47 15.69 36.13
C ARG A 342 -1.32 16.60 37.02
N GLU A 343 -0.92 16.79 38.27
CA GLU A 343 -1.43 17.80 39.21
C GLU A 343 -0.62 19.11 39.14
N ASP A 344 0.57 19.09 38.52
CA ASP A 344 1.39 20.28 38.37
C ASP A 344 0.76 21.24 37.35
N ARG A 345 0.27 22.37 37.87
CA ARG A 345 -0.42 23.38 37.08
C ARG A 345 0.43 23.92 35.93
N GLN A 346 1.74 24.09 36.12
CA GLN A 346 2.62 24.62 35.09
C GLN A 346 2.79 23.63 33.94
N ILE A 347 3.02 22.35 34.25
CA ILE A 347 3.16 21.29 33.24
C ILE A 347 1.85 21.11 32.46
N VAL A 348 0.71 21.06 33.14
CA VAL A 348 -0.60 20.93 32.50
C VAL A 348 -0.90 22.14 31.62
N PHE A 349 -0.59 23.35 32.08
CA PHE A 349 -0.77 24.57 31.29
C PHE A 349 0.04 24.54 29.99
N GLU A 350 1.32 24.16 30.05
CA GLU A 350 2.15 24.03 28.85
C GLU A 350 1.64 22.93 27.91
N ALA A 351 1.12 21.82 28.44
CA ALA A 351 0.52 20.76 27.63
C ALA A 351 -0.72 21.25 26.87
N VAL A 352 -1.63 21.91 27.59
CA VAL A 352 -2.89 22.42 27.03
C VAL A 352 -2.65 23.48 25.98
N LYS A 353 -1.68 24.38 26.20
CA LYS A 353 -1.26 25.39 25.23
C LYS A 353 -0.86 24.80 23.88
N LYS A 354 -0.34 23.58 23.85
CA LYS A 354 0.07 22.89 22.62
C LYS A 354 -1.03 21.99 22.06
N GLY A 355 -1.95 21.50 22.89
CA GLY A 355 -3.13 20.79 22.40
C GLY A 355 -4.21 20.64 23.45
N ALA A 356 -5.27 21.44 23.34
CA ALA A 356 -6.39 21.47 24.28
C ALA A 356 -6.96 20.10 24.69
N SER A 357 -7.01 19.14 23.75
CA SER A 357 -7.57 17.80 23.99
C SER A 357 -6.84 16.96 25.05
N VAL A 358 -5.61 17.35 25.44
CA VAL A 358 -4.81 16.64 26.45
C VAL A 358 -5.27 16.92 27.89
N ILE A 359 -6.15 17.91 28.10
CA ILE A 359 -6.70 18.26 29.42
C ILE A 359 -7.33 17.06 30.13
N LYS A 360 -7.90 16.11 29.37
CA LYS A 360 -8.48 14.86 29.92
C LYS A 360 -7.47 14.00 30.68
N TYR A 361 -6.17 14.21 30.51
CA TYR A 361 -5.11 13.50 31.20
C TYR A 361 -4.66 14.20 32.49
N ALA A 362 -4.95 15.49 32.64
CA ALA A 362 -4.65 16.26 33.84
C ALA A 362 -5.52 15.79 35.02
N ASP A 363 -5.11 16.18 36.23
CA ASP A 363 -5.92 15.98 37.43
C ASP A 363 -7.33 16.61 37.30
N PRO A 364 -8.41 15.96 37.81
CA PRO A 364 -9.77 16.48 37.72
C PRO A 364 -9.98 17.90 38.27
N CYS A 365 -9.16 18.37 39.21
CA CYS A 365 -9.20 19.75 39.68
C CYS A 365 -8.75 20.72 38.59
N LEU A 366 -7.67 20.41 37.87
CA LEU A 366 -7.16 21.25 36.78
C LEU A 366 -8.02 21.18 35.52
N GLN A 367 -8.75 20.09 35.30
CA GLN A 367 -9.75 20.01 34.24
C GLN A 367 -10.88 21.05 34.36
N LYS A 368 -11.08 21.60 35.56
CA LYS A 368 -12.09 22.62 35.87
C LYS A 368 -11.47 23.99 36.16
N ASP A 369 -10.15 24.14 36.03
CA ASP A 369 -9.46 25.41 36.25
C ASP A 369 -9.94 26.44 35.20
N SER A 370 -10.39 27.59 35.68
CA SER A 370 -11.01 28.62 34.84
C SER A 370 -10.05 29.19 33.80
N GLU A 371 -8.76 29.34 34.13
CA GLU A 371 -7.77 29.88 33.19
C GLU A 371 -7.44 28.85 32.11
N ILE A 372 -7.32 27.58 32.49
CA ILE A 372 -7.08 26.47 31.54
C ILE A 372 -8.28 26.30 30.58
N LEU A 373 -9.51 26.38 31.10
CA LEU A 373 -10.72 26.33 30.28
C LEU A 373 -10.84 27.55 29.35
N GLU A 374 -10.45 28.74 29.81
CA GLU A 374 -10.42 29.94 28.97
C GLU A 374 -9.44 29.78 27.81
N MET A 375 -8.26 29.18 28.05
CA MET A 375 -7.31 28.86 26.98
C MET A 375 -7.89 27.89 25.95
N ILE A 376 -8.50 26.80 26.41
CA ILE A 376 -9.10 25.79 25.53
C ILE A 376 -10.21 26.38 24.64
N SER A 377 -10.95 27.37 25.15
CA SER A 377 -12.03 28.02 24.40
C SER A 377 -11.58 28.96 23.28
N LYS A 378 -10.27 29.28 23.22
CA LYS A 378 -9.68 30.22 22.24
C LYS A 378 -9.01 29.52 21.04
N ASP A 379 -8.83 28.20 21.12
CA ASP A 379 -8.36 27.32 20.02
C ASP A 379 -9.55 26.74 19.24
#